data_AF-A0A842VZG2-F1
#
_entry.id   AF-A0A842VZG2-F1
#
_cell.length_a   1.000
_cell.length_b   1.000
_cell.length_c   1.000
_cell.angle_alpha   90.00
_cell.angle_beta   90.00
_cell.angle_gamma   90.00
#
_symmetry.space_group_name_H-M   'P 1'
#
loop_
_entity.id
_entity.type
_entity.pdbx_description
1 polymer ?
#
loop_
_entity_poly.entity_id
_entity_poly.type
_entity_poly.pdbx_seq_one_letter_code
_entity_poly.pdbx_strand_id
1 'polypeptide(L)'
;MDFIKSETKETSQEDLIRLVVNLGYIGSHIRVGVNIINKSSHPITEVSAKLIYSNKMTVFKMTPAYEYEPLEQGLSINFPNVKAQSTLKLNIYLHAESLGLGKIKGQFQYVNNEDFVKFIPIDNLVYNLVPPTIIPQDIDPNEIESFTKQDGIKKDVRSYGLPDAMDPLIAFKYIKEIVGASHKFKFITEIVNNKQQIAWLFGKTNLGIDEEYKVMVVCQVLNNKIEFYASSNNEQILSSLLTAFSIELKDRIISSHAVSSESEIYDLYCYNCCGVLPYFPKKGEKVVCKWCGIENMVR
;
A
#
# COMPACT_ATOMS: atom_id res chain seq x y z
N MET A 1 -3.09 -10.36 -20.11
CA MET A 1 -4.00 -9.92 -19.04
C MET A 1 -3.75 -8.44 -18.91
N ASP A 2 -4.73 -7.60 -19.23
CA ASP A 2 -4.49 -6.18 -19.45
C ASP A 2 -4.32 -5.43 -18.12
N PHE A 3 -3.33 -4.53 -18.11
CA PHE A 3 -2.91 -3.78 -16.94
C PHE A 3 -3.79 -2.53 -16.75
N ILE A 4 -4.16 -2.22 -15.52
CA ILE A 4 -4.90 -0.99 -15.18
C ILE A 4 -3.91 -0.02 -14.53
N LYS A 5 -3.20 0.78 -15.34
CA LYS A 5 -2.23 1.81 -14.87
C LYS A 5 -2.89 2.82 -13.94
N SER A 6 -4.13 3.16 -14.28
CA SER A 6 -5.06 3.88 -13.44
C SER A 6 -6.41 3.83 -14.15
N GLU A 7 -7.48 3.55 -13.42
CA GLU A 7 -8.83 3.69 -13.96
C GLU A 7 -9.38 5.02 -13.47
N THR A 8 -9.59 5.96 -14.40
CA THR A 8 -10.32 7.20 -14.15
C THR A 8 -11.72 7.01 -14.68
N LYS A 9 -12.72 7.06 -13.79
CA LYS A 9 -14.12 7.02 -14.22
C LYS A 9 -14.84 8.30 -13.80
N GLU A 10 -15.34 9.03 -14.80
CA GLU A 10 -16.37 10.05 -14.60
C GLU A 10 -17.68 9.31 -14.36
N THR A 11 -18.22 9.45 -13.16
CA THR A 11 -19.26 8.53 -12.69
C THR A 11 -20.67 9.06 -12.90
N SER A 12 -20.89 10.37 -12.86
CA SER A 12 -22.08 11.03 -13.41
C SER A 12 -21.95 12.56 -13.31
N GLN A 13 -22.87 13.28 -13.94
CA GLN A 13 -23.15 14.69 -13.70
C GLN A 13 -24.63 14.83 -13.33
N GLU A 14 -24.92 15.31 -12.13
CA GLU A 14 -26.24 15.80 -11.71
C GLU A 14 -26.06 17.19 -11.10
N ASP A 15 -26.94 18.14 -11.39
CA ASP A 15 -26.94 19.49 -10.82
C ASP A 15 -25.58 20.24 -10.90
N LEU A 16 -24.80 20.01 -11.97
CA LEU A 16 -23.44 20.54 -12.17
C LEU A 16 -22.40 20.04 -11.15
N ILE A 17 -22.73 19.00 -10.39
CA ILE A 17 -21.83 18.28 -9.49
C ILE A 17 -21.26 17.08 -10.24
N ARG A 18 -19.93 16.96 -10.24
CA ARG A 18 -19.22 15.87 -10.89
C ARG A 18 -18.33 15.15 -9.90
N LEU A 19 -18.42 13.83 -9.89
CA LEU A 19 -17.52 12.96 -9.16
C LEU A 19 -16.50 12.33 -10.13
N VAL A 20 -15.21 12.44 -9.79
CA VAL A 20 -14.14 11.73 -10.50
C VAL A 20 -13.40 10.86 -9.52
N VAL A 21 -13.47 9.55 -9.71
CA VAL A 21 -12.74 8.58 -8.91
C VAL A 21 -11.61 7.98 -9.74
N ASN A 22 -10.43 7.90 -9.14
CA ASN A 22 -9.22 7.37 -9.74
C ASN A 22 -8.69 6.23 -8.89
N LEU A 23 -8.47 5.08 -9.50
CA LEU A 23 -7.75 3.97 -8.88
C LEU A 23 -6.30 3.98 -9.37
N GLY A 24 -5.35 3.70 -8.49
CA GLY A 24 -3.96 3.50 -8.86
C GLY A 24 -3.20 2.72 -7.80
N TYR A 25 -1.91 2.52 -8.03
CA TYR A 25 -0.99 1.87 -7.10
C TYR A 25 0.06 2.88 -6.67
N ILE A 26 0.48 2.79 -5.41
CA ILE A 26 1.60 3.56 -4.92
C ILE A 26 2.35 2.70 -3.92
N GLY A 27 3.55 2.29 -4.32
CA GLY A 27 4.33 1.32 -3.57
C GLY A 27 3.55 0.02 -3.32
N SER A 28 3.20 -0.23 -2.07
CA SER A 28 2.54 -1.41 -1.54
C SER A 28 1.05 -1.18 -1.24
N HIS A 29 0.51 -0.05 -1.68
CA HIS A 29 -0.83 0.40 -1.37
C HIS A 29 -1.66 0.59 -2.64
N ILE A 30 -2.95 0.33 -2.52
CA ILE A 30 -3.93 0.78 -3.49
C ILE A 30 -4.31 2.21 -3.13
N ARG A 31 -4.25 3.11 -4.11
CA ARG A 31 -4.69 4.50 -3.95
C ARG A 31 -6.03 4.71 -4.64
N VAL A 32 -7.00 5.21 -3.88
CA VAL A 32 -8.28 5.71 -4.39
C VAL A 32 -8.31 7.23 -4.26
N GLY A 33 -8.23 7.94 -5.39
CA GLY A 33 -8.38 9.39 -5.46
C GLY A 33 -9.81 9.77 -5.76
N VAL A 34 -10.45 10.57 -4.91
CA VAL A 34 -11.81 11.08 -5.08
C VAL A 34 -11.75 12.60 -5.30
N ASN A 35 -12.31 13.09 -6.40
CA ASN A 35 -12.48 14.52 -6.65
C ASN A 35 -13.98 14.83 -6.78
N ILE A 36 -14.48 15.71 -5.93
CA ILE A 36 -15.85 16.23 -5.95
C ILE A 36 -15.79 17.64 -6.50
N ILE A 37 -16.35 17.85 -7.69
CA ILE A 37 -16.29 19.12 -8.42
C ILE A 37 -17.69 19.73 -8.42
N ASN A 38 -17.87 20.82 -7.69
CA ASN A 38 -19.10 21.60 -7.71
C ASN A 38 -18.97 22.77 -8.69
N LYS A 39 -19.59 22.65 -9.87
CA LYS A 39 -19.65 23.72 -10.88
C LYS A 39 -20.95 24.53 -10.80
N SER A 40 -21.78 24.33 -9.79
CA SER A 40 -22.98 25.13 -9.58
C SER A 40 -22.64 26.48 -8.92
N SER A 41 -23.60 27.41 -8.92
CA SER A 41 -23.48 28.69 -8.21
C SER A 41 -23.78 28.59 -6.71
N HIS A 42 -24.12 27.41 -6.19
CA HIS A 42 -24.51 27.19 -4.80
C HIS A 42 -23.61 26.13 -4.14
N PRO A 43 -23.41 26.17 -2.81
CA PRO A 43 -22.75 25.08 -2.10
C PRO A 43 -23.62 23.82 -2.09
N ILE A 44 -22.98 22.66 -1.91
CA ILE A 44 -23.66 21.42 -1.54
C ILE A 44 -23.29 21.03 -0.11
N THR A 45 -24.25 20.42 0.59
CA THR A 45 -24.15 20.08 2.01
C THR A 45 -24.34 18.57 2.23
N GLU A 46 -24.13 18.12 3.48
CA GLU A 46 -24.32 16.72 3.91
C GLU A 46 -23.61 15.71 2.98
N VAL A 47 -22.39 16.08 2.62
CA VAL A 47 -21.61 15.39 1.61
C VAL A 47 -20.99 14.14 2.21
N SER A 48 -21.27 12.97 1.65
CA SER A 48 -20.67 11.71 2.10
C SER A 48 -20.34 10.76 0.95
N ALA A 49 -19.38 9.87 1.16
CA ALA A 49 -19.08 8.79 0.23
C ALA A 49 -18.95 7.46 0.98
N LYS A 50 -19.58 6.43 0.44
CA LYS A 50 -19.45 5.05 0.90
C LYS A 50 -18.69 4.26 -0.16
N LEU A 51 -17.57 3.67 0.22
CA LEU A 51 -16.78 2.76 -0.61
C LEU A 51 -16.92 1.34 -0.10
N ILE A 52 -17.08 0.39 -1.01
CA ILE A 52 -17.24 -1.04 -0.74
C ILE A 52 -16.16 -1.79 -1.52
N TYR A 53 -15.46 -2.68 -0.83
CA TYR A 53 -14.36 -3.47 -1.35
C TYR A 53 -14.80 -4.93 -1.53
N SER A 54 -14.41 -5.57 -2.63
CA SER A 54 -14.67 -7.01 -2.78
C SER A 54 -13.77 -7.89 -1.91
N ASN A 55 -12.57 -7.39 -1.59
CA ASN A 55 -11.59 -8.09 -0.76
C ASN A 55 -11.25 -7.21 0.43
N LYS A 56 -10.86 -7.83 1.55
CA LYS A 56 -10.59 -7.12 2.80
C LYS A 56 -9.40 -6.17 2.64
N MET A 57 -9.62 -4.92 3.03
CA MET A 57 -8.61 -3.87 3.04
C MET A 57 -8.77 -3.01 4.27
N THR A 58 -7.66 -2.42 4.71
CA THR A 58 -7.64 -1.44 5.78
C THR A 58 -7.17 -0.10 5.25
N VAL A 59 -7.74 0.98 5.81
CA VAL A 59 -7.28 2.33 5.51
C VAL A 59 -5.95 2.54 6.20
N PHE A 60 -4.92 2.75 5.40
CA PHE A 60 -3.61 3.12 5.91
C PHE A 60 -3.48 4.63 6.12
N LYS A 61 -3.99 5.42 5.16
CA LYS A 61 -3.91 6.88 5.22
C LYS A 61 -5.02 7.52 4.40
N MET A 62 -5.46 8.70 4.83
CA MET A 62 -6.22 9.64 4.01
C MET A 62 -5.50 10.98 3.90
N THR A 63 -5.54 11.61 2.73
CA THR A 63 -4.94 12.94 2.49
C THR A 63 -5.88 13.82 1.66
N PRO A 64 -6.41 14.94 2.21
CA PRO A 64 -6.29 15.35 3.62
C PRO A 64 -6.96 14.33 4.57
N ALA A 65 -6.67 14.45 5.87
CA ALA A 65 -7.29 13.59 6.86
C ALA A 65 -8.78 13.96 7.01
N TYR A 66 -9.64 12.97 6.88
CA TYR A 66 -11.06 13.06 7.21
C TYR A 66 -11.41 11.95 8.18
N GLU A 67 -12.42 12.21 9.01
CA GLU A 67 -13.06 11.16 9.80
C GLU A 67 -13.79 10.19 8.87
N TYR A 68 -13.71 8.91 9.20
CA TYR A 68 -14.39 7.86 8.46
C TYR A 68 -14.83 6.76 9.41
N GLU A 69 -15.90 6.08 9.02
CA GLU A 69 -16.41 4.90 9.72
C GLU A 69 -15.99 3.65 8.95
N PRO A 70 -15.20 2.74 9.56
CA PRO A 70 -14.87 1.47 8.93
C PRO A 70 -16.12 0.61 8.84
N LEU A 71 -16.30 -0.04 7.69
CA LEU A 71 -17.34 -1.04 7.46
C LEU A 71 -16.66 -2.41 7.29
N GLU A 72 -17.41 -3.50 7.49
CA GLU A 72 -16.88 -4.87 7.35
C GLU A 72 -16.15 -5.09 6.01
N GLN A 73 -16.66 -4.49 4.92
CA GLN A 73 -16.10 -4.56 3.58
C GLN A 73 -16.01 -3.19 2.93
N GLY A 74 -15.55 -2.17 3.66
CA GLY A 74 -15.55 -0.81 3.12
C GLY A 74 -15.30 0.28 4.13
N LEU A 75 -15.70 1.49 3.76
CA LEU A 75 -15.72 2.64 4.65
C LEU A 75 -16.80 3.65 4.24
N SER A 76 -17.18 4.48 5.19
CA SER A 76 -18.01 5.68 4.96
C SER A 76 -17.24 6.92 5.36
N ILE A 77 -17.25 7.98 4.54
CA ILE A 77 -16.56 9.25 4.80
C ILE A 77 -17.59 10.36 4.76
N ASN A 78 -17.54 11.23 5.77
CA ASN A 78 -18.26 12.50 5.76
C ASN A 78 -17.29 13.62 5.36
N PHE A 79 -17.72 14.45 4.43
CA PHE A 79 -16.95 15.58 3.93
C PHE A 79 -17.53 16.90 4.45
N PRO A 80 -16.71 17.95 4.56
CA PRO A 80 -17.22 19.30 4.72
C PRO A 80 -18.04 19.70 3.49
N ASN A 81 -18.90 20.71 3.67
CA ASN A 81 -19.66 21.32 2.58
C ASN A 81 -18.74 21.75 1.43
N VAL A 82 -19.14 21.46 0.20
CA VAL A 82 -18.36 21.83 -0.99
C VAL A 82 -18.91 23.12 -1.55
N LYS A 83 -18.10 24.18 -1.50
CA LYS A 83 -18.47 25.53 -1.96
C LYS A 83 -18.83 25.54 -3.44
N ALA A 84 -19.64 26.52 -3.84
CA ALA A 84 -19.89 26.83 -5.25
C ALA A 84 -18.57 27.01 -6.02
N GLN A 85 -18.55 26.60 -7.30
CA GLN A 85 -17.40 26.74 -8.20
C GLN A 85 -16.07 26.24 -7.59
N SER A 86 -16.11 25.12 -6.86
CA SER A 86 -14.93 24.60 -6.15
C SER A 86 -14.73 23.11 -6.36
N THR A 87 -13.58 22.60 -5.94
CA THR A 87 -13.24 21.18 -5.97
C THR A 87 -12.70 20.74 -4.64
N LEU A 88 -13.29 19.68 -4.08
CA LEU A 88 -12.74 18.95 -2.95
C LEU A 88 -12.01 17.71 -3.45
N LYS A 89 -10.81 17.46 -2.91
CA LYS A 89 -9.98 16.30 -3.27
C LYS A 89 -9.66 15.47 -2.04
N LEU A 90 -9.64 14.16 -2.22
CA LEU A 90 -9.22 13.17 -1.23
C LEU A 90 -8.40 12.07 -1.91
N ASN A 91 -7.34 11.62 -1.25
CA ASN A 91 -6.67 10.38 -1.58
C ASN A 91 -6.74 9.43 -0.39
N ILE A 92 -7.20 8.21 -0.65
CA ILE A 92 -7.27 7.12 0.33
C ILE A 92 -6.21 6.10 -0.08
N TYR A 93 -5.36 5.72 0.86
CA TYR A 93 -4.33 4.71 0.69
C TYR A 93 -4.77 3.48 1.48
N LEU A 94 -4.91 2.36 0.79
CA LEU A 94 -5.45 1.12 1.31
C LEU A 94 -4.35 0.05 1.39
N HIS A 95 -4.24 -0.62 2.52
CA HIS A 95 -3.50 -1.87 2.67
C HIS A 95 -4.42 -3.03 2.31
N ALA A 96 -4.00 -3.84 1.35
CA ALA A 96 -4.71 -5.07 1.04
C ALA A 96 -4.29 -6.18 2.01
N GLU A 97 -5.26 -6.90 2.55
CA GLU A 97 -5.02 -8.05 3.43
C GLU A 97 -5.06 -9.38 2.67
N SER A 98 -5.42 -9.36 1.39
CA SER A 98 -5.46 -10.55 0.55
C SER A 98 -5.00 -10.24 -0.87
N LEU A 99 -4.48 -11.27 -1.54
CA LEU A 99 -4.09 -11.21 -2.95
C LEU A 99 -5.30 -11.40 -3.88
N GLY A 100 -5.08 -11.14 -5.16
CA GLY A 100 -6.03 -11.45 -6.22
C GLY A 100 -6.63 -10.23 -6.91
N LEU A 101 -7.59 -10.51 -7.79
CA LEU A 101 -8.42 -9.49 -8.41
C LEU A 101 -9.46 -9.00 -7.41
N GLY A 102 -9.78 -7.72 -7.47
CA GLY A 102 -10.90 -7.21 -6.73
C GLY A 102 -11.46 -5.91 -7.29
N LYS A 103 -12.50 -5.42 -6.62
CA LYS A 103 -13.28 -4.28 -7.06
C LYS A 103 -13.51 -3.32 -5.91
N ILE A 104 -13.51 -2.03 -6.24
CA ILE A 104 -13.97 -0.95 -5.38
C ILE A 104 -15.18 -0.33 -6.06
N LYS A 105 -16.30 -0.28 -5.37
CA LYS A 105 -17.53 0.37 -5.82
C LYS A 105 -18.12 1.20 -4.70
N GLY A 106 -19.20 1.93 -4.95
CA GLY A 106 -19.77 2.73 -3.88
C GLY A 106 -20.86 3.67 -4.32
N GLN A 107 -21.05 4.70 -3.51
CA GLN A 107 -21.95 5.79 -3.79
C GLN A 107 -21.44 7.07 -3.13
N PHE A 108 -21.77 8.19 -3.75
CA PHE A 108 -21.58 9.53 -3.22
C PHE A 108 -22.95 10.17 -3.03
N GLN A 109 -23.15 10.82 -1.89
CA GLN A 109 -24.41 11.47 -1.53
C GLN A 109 -24.14 12.94 -1.18
N TYR A 110 -25.08 13.81 -1.52
CA TYR A 110 -25.08 15.22 -1.11
C TYR A 110 -26.51 15.79 -1.09
N VAL A 111 -26.69 16.94 -0.45
CA VAL A 111 -27.89 17.76 -0.52
C VAL A 111 -27.62 18.99 -1.38
N ASN A 112 -28.51 19.28 -2.33
CA ASN A 112 -28.39 20.42 -3.24
C ASN A 112 -29.03 21.70 -2.66
N ASN A 113 -29.06 22.77 -3.44
CA ASN A 113 -29.61 24.08 -3.00
C ASN A 113 -31.14 24.14 -2.94
N GLU A 114 -31.82 23.07 -3.32
CA GLU A 114 -33.28 22.91 -3.24
C GLU A 114 -33.67 21.93 -2.10
N ASP A 115 -32.73 21.62 -1.21
CA ASP A 115 -32.86 20.66 -0.11
C ASP A 115 -33.20 19.22 -0.55
N PHE A 116 -32.89 18.86 -1.80
CA PHE A 116 -33.02 17.49 -2.29
C PHE A 116 -31.74 16.69 -2.06
N VAL A 117 -31.91 15.47 -1.54
CA VAL A 117 -30.83 14.47 -1.45
C VAL A 117 -30.59 13.87 -2.84
N LYS A 118 -29.33 13.85 -3.26
CA LYS A 118 -28.87 13.33 -4.54
C LYS A 118 -27.84 12.23 -4.33
N PHE A 119 -27.76 11.32 -5.30
CA PHE A 119 -26.86 10.17 -5.26
C PHE A 119 -26.13 10.01 -6.58
N ILE A 120 -24.80 9.87 -6.50
CA ILE A 120 -23.95 9.54 -7.64
C ILE A 120 -23.34 8.15 -7.37
N PRO A 121 -23.69 7.11 -8.15
CA PRO A 121 -23.07 5.80 -7.97
C PRO A 121 -21.58 5.87 -8.30
N ILE A 122 -20.77 5.14 -7.53
CA ILE A 122 -19.38 4.86 -7.86
C ILE A 122 -19.33 3.49 -8.48
N ASP A 123 -19.11 3.48 -9.79
CA ASP A 123 -18.96 2.27 -10.58
C ASP A 123 -17.78 1.39 -10.12
N ASN A 124 -17.79 0.14 -10.56
CA ASN A 124 -16.72 -0.80 -10.24
C ASN A 124 -15.39 -0.32 -10.82
N LEU A 125 -14.43 -0.05 -9.94
CA LEU A 125 -13.01 0.15 -10.24
C LEU A 125 -12.28 -1.16 -9.96
N VAL A 126 -11.58 -1.70 -10.93
CA VAL A 126 -10.94 -3.03 -10.81
C VAL A 126 -9.46 -2.89 -10.46
N TYR A 127 -9.02 -3.56 -9.40
CA TYR A 127 -7.59 -3.70 -9.06
C TYR A 127 -7.14 -5.15 -9.20
N ASN A 128 -5.82 -5.32 -9.34
CA ASN A 128 -5.16 -6.60 -9.52
C ASN A 128 -3.90 -6.68 -8.65
N LEU A 129 -4.00 -7.47 -7.58
CA LEU A 129 -2.89 -7.83 -6.70
C LEU A 129 -2.47 -9.30 -6.87
N VAL A 130 -2.64 -9.88 -8.05
CA VAL A 130 -2.03 -11.16 -8.38
C VAL A 130 -0.53 -10.93 -8.56
N PRO A 131 0.34 -11.57 -7.75
CA PRO A 131 1.78 -11.45 -7.92
C PRO A 131 2.19 -12.01 -9.28
N PRO A 132 3.08 -11.33 -10.02
CA PRO A 132 3.57 -11.84 -11.29
C PRO A 132 4.50 -13.02 -11.09
N THR A 133 4.58 -13.91 -12.09
CA THR A 133 5.61 -14.94 -12.12
C THR A 133 6.97 -14.31 -12.36
N ILE A 134 7.90 -14.52 -11.44
CA ILE A 134 9.28 -14.02 -11.53
C ILE A 134 10.15 -15.06 -12.22
N ILE A 135 10.96 -14.57 -13.14
CA ILE A 135 12.04 -15.29 -13.79
C ILE A 135 13.34 -14.83 -13.12
N PRO A 136 14.10 -15.74 -12.49
CA PRO A 136 15.38 -15.40 -11.87
C PRO A 136 16.33 -14.83 -12.92
N GLN A 137 17.01 -13.74 -12.59
CA GLN A 137 17.97 -13.09 -13.48
C GLN A 137 19.20 -12.64 -12.70
N ASP A 138 20.38 -12.85 -13.29
CA ASP A 138 21.63 -12.30 -12.78
C ASP A 138 21.73 -10.81 -13.09
N ILE A 139 22.34 -10.07 -12.17
CA ILE A 139 22.76 -8.68 -12.33
C ILE A 139 24.15 -8.55 -11.70
N ASP A 140 25.03 -7.78 -12.32
CA ASP A 140 26.32 -7.47 -11.72
C ASP A 140 26.08 -6.70 -10.40
N PRO A 141 26.67 -7.11 -9.25
CA PRO A 141 26.57 -6.37 -8.00
C PRO A 141 26.90 -4.87 -8.12
N ASN A 142 27.78 -4.50 -9.05
CA ASN A 142 28.14 -3.10 -9.32
C ASN A 142 27.02 -2.30 -10.01
N GLU A 143 26.07 -3.00 -10.67
CA GLU A 143 24.92 -2.39 -11.34
C GLU A 143 23.69 -2.26 -10.43
N ILE A 144 23.73 -2.79 -9.20
CA ILE A 144 22.64 -2.66 -8.23
C ILE A 144 22.32 -1.19 -7.96
N GLU A 145 23.36 -0.39 -7.67
CA GLU A 145 23.17 1.02 -7.34
C GLU A 145 22.63 1.80 -8.55
N SER A 146 23.18 1.54 -9.73
CA SER A 146 22.74 2.20 -10.97
C SER A 146 21.29 1.83 -11.30
N PHE A 147 20.91 0.56 -11.21
CA PHE A 147 19.53 0.10 -11.40
C PHE A 147 18.56 0.88 -10.52
N THR A 148 18.84 0.99 -9.22
CA THR A 148 17.93 1.69 -8.30
C THR A 148 17.85 3.20 -8.51
N LYS A 149 18.78 3.80 -9.25
CA LYS A 149 18.82 5.24 -9.53
C LYS A 149 18.30 5.59 -10.92
N GLN A 150 17.96 4.60 -11.75
CA GLN A 150 17.41 4.84 -13.08
C GLN A 150 16.08 5.59 -13.00
N ASP A 151 15.89 6.52 -13.94
CA ASP A 151 14.65 7.28 -14.06
C ASP A 151 13.46 6.34 -14.27
N GLY A 152 12.37 6.62 -13.56
CA GLY A 152 11.15 5.82 -13.60
C GLY A 152 11.14 4.61 -12.67
N ILE A 153 12.28 4.20 -12.08
CA ILE A 153 12.28 3.16 -11.05
C ILE A 153 11.61 3.70 -9.79
N LYS A 154 10.54 3.03 -9.40
CA LYS A 154 9.81 3.25 -8.15
C LYS A 154 10.35 2.33 -7.08
N LYS A 155 10.26 2.76 -5.83
CA LYS A 155 10.72 2.01 -4.66
C LYS A 155 9.64 2.04 -3.61
N ASP A 156 9.48 0.93 -2.90
CA ASP A 156 8.69 0.91 -1.68
C ASP A 156 9.18 -0.13 -0.69
N VAL A 157 8.65 -0.04 0.53
CA VAL A 157 9.05 -0.86 1.67
C VAL A 157 7.84 -1.32 2.49
N ARG A 158 7.86 -2.61 2.85
CA ARG A 158 7.10 -3.17 3.97
C ARG A 158 8.00 -3.34 5.17
N SER A 159 7.57 -2.86 6.33
CA SER A 159 8.38 -2.82 7.55
C SER A 159 7.57 -3.28 8.75
N TYR A 160 8.10 -4.27 9.47
CA TYR A 160 7.46 -4.91 10.61
C TYR A 160 8.38 -4.92 11.82
N GLY A 161 7.81 -4.84 13.02
CA GLY A 161 8.53 -5.13 14.24
C GLY A 161 9.00 -6.57 14.26
N LEU A 162 10.25 -6.81 14.64
CA LEU A 162 10.74 -8.15 14.94
C LEU A 162 10.15 -8.59 16.30
N PRO A 163 9.36 -9.68 16.36
CA PRO A 163 8.84 -10.17 17.63
C PRO A 163 9.97 -10.51 18.61
N ASP A 164 9.80 -10.19 19.89
CA ASP A 164 10.86 -10.36 20.91
C ASP A 164 11.29 -11.83 21.07
N ALA A 165 10.38 -12.78 20.80
CA ALA A 165 10.64 -14.22 20.86
C ALA A 165 11.32 -14.80 19.60
N MET A 166 11.53 -13.98 18.56
CA MET A 166 12.09 -14.43 17.28
C MET A 166 13.57 -14.06 17.16
N ASP A 167 14.40 -15.06 16.86
CA ASP A 167 15.81 -14.83 16.54
C ASP A 167 15.94 -14.04 15.21
N PRO A 168 16.73 -12.94 15.17
CA PRO A 168 16.95 -12.16 13.95
C PRO A 168 17.44 -12.98 12.74
N LEU A 169 18.27 -14.00 12.94
CA LEU A 169 18.76 -14.88 11.87
C LEU A 169 17.65 -15.78 11.34
N ILE A 170 16.73 -16.22 12.21
CA ILE A 170 15.54 -16.99 11.79
C ILE A 170 14.62 -16.08 10.97
N ALA A 171 14.35 -14.86 11.44
CA ALA A 171 13.56 -13.87 10.70
C ALA A 171 14.19 -13.58 9.31
N PHE A 172 15.51 -13.39 9.28
CA PHE A 172 16.24 -13.13 8.04
C PHE A 172 16.17 -14.31 7.07
N LYS A 173 16.28 -15.55 7.58
CA LYS A 173 16.09 -16.76 6.80
C LYS A 173 14.68 -16.83 6.20
N TYR A 174 13.63 -16.52 6.98
CA TYR A 174 12.26 -16.51 6.49
C TYR A 174 12.06 -15.54 5.34
N ILE A 175 12.47 -14.28 5.49
CA ILE A 175 12.29 -13.28 4.42
C ILE A 175 13.08 -13.63 3.16
N LYS A 176 14.28 -14.21 3.30
CA LYS A 176 15.05 -14.71 2.15
C LYS A 176 14.35 -15.88 1.44
N GLU A 177 13.79 -16.81 2.19
CA GLU A 177 13.08 -17.96 1.63
C GLU A 177 11.77 -17.56 0.94
N ILE A 178 11.02 -16.60 1.51
CA ILE A 178 9.85 -16.03 0.85
C ILE A 178 10.25 -15.51 -0.53
N VAL A 179 11.23 -14.62 -0.60
CA VAL A 179 11.58 -13.96 -1.88
C VAL A 179 12.30 -14.92 -2.84
N GLY A 180 13.29 -15.67 -2.37
CA GLY A 180 14.10 -16.55 -3.22
C GLY A 180 13.44 -17.89 -3.55
N ALA A 181 12.85 -18.56 -2.56
CA ALA A 181 12.34 -19.93 -2.73
C ALA A 181 10.86 -19.94 -3.15
N SER A 182 9.99 -19.16 -2.50
CA SER A 182 8.57 -19.06 -2.88
C SER A 182 8.41 -18.30 -4.20
N HIS A 183 9.09 -17.15 -4.34
CA HIS A 183 8.92 -16.24 -5.48
C HIS A 183 10.05 -16.26 -6.51
N LYS A 184 10.97 -17.23 -6.44
CA LYS A 184 11.96 -17.54 -7.48
C LYS A 184 12.89 -16.38 -7.90
N PHE A 185 13.10 -15.40 -7.03
CA PHE A 185 14.14 -14.41 -7.29
C PHE A 185 15.54 -15.04 -7.20
N LYS A 186 16.46 -14.55 -8.03
CA LYS A 186 17.86 -14.93 -7.98
C LYS A 186 18.55 -14.20 -6.82
N PHE A 187 19.19 -14.95 -5.94
CA PHE A 187 20.07 -14.38 -4.92
C PHE A 187 21.33 -13.78 -5.57
N ILE A 188 21.67 -12.55 -5.19
CA ILE A 188 22.84 -11.84 -5.72
C ILE A 188 23.97 -11.80 -4.67
N THR A 189 23.67 -11.23 -3.50
CA THR A 189 24.66 -11.09 -2.41
C THR A 189 23.97 -10.88 -1.07
N GLU A 190 24.72 -11.05 0.03
CA GLU A 190 24.26 -10.73 1.37
C GLU A 190 25.35 -10.18 2.27
N ILE A 191 24.92 -9.50 3.32
CA ILE A 191 25.74 -9.10 4.45
C ILE A 191 25.07 -9.66 5.69
N VAL A 192 25.74 -10.57 6.38
CA VAL A 192 25.27 -11.14 7.65
C VAL A 192 26.32 -10.89 8.71
N ASN A 193 26.01 -10.02 9.66
CA ASN A 193 26.83 -9.79 10.84
C ASN A 193 25.92 -9.51 12.06
N ASN A 194 26.53 -9.22 13.21
CA ASN A 194 25.81 -8.98 14.46
C ASN A 194 24.97 -7.69 14.46
N LYS A 195 25.22 -6.74 13.56
CA LYS A 195 24.49 -5.46 13.49
C LYS A 195 23.37 -5.48 12.45
N GLN A 196 23.57 -6.20 11.34
CA GLN A 196 22.63 -6.21 10.23
C GLN A 196 22.67 -7.52 9.46
N GLN A 197 21.50 -7.91 8.97
CA GLN A 197 21.34 -8.98 8.00
C GLN A 197 20.60 -8.42 6.78
N ILE A 198 21.25 -8.41 5.61
CA ILE A 198 20.70 -7.82 4.39
C ILE A 198 20.98 -8.75 3.22
N ALA A 199 20.00 -9.04 2.38
CA ALA A 199 20.17 -9.81 1.14
C ALA A 199 19.54 -9.07 -0.04
N TRP A 200 20.25 -9.08 -1.17
CA TRP A 200 19.77 -8.55 -2.44
C TRP A 200 19.39 -9.70 -3.35
N LEU A 201 18.19 -9.61 -3.90
CA LEU A 201 17.66 -10.58 -4.84
C LEU A 201 17.12 -9.85 -6.08
N PHE A 202 17.28 -10.46 -7.25
CA PHE A 202 16.95 -9.87 -8.53
C PHE A 202 16.18 -10.84 -9.41
N GLY A 203 15.31 -10.29 -10.24
CA GLY A 203 14.54 -11.05 -11.20
C GLY A 203 13.90 -10.13 -12.22
N LYS A 204 13.22 -10.75 -13.17
CA LYS A 204 12.35 -10.05 -14.11
C LYS A 204 11.01 -10.72 -14.19
N THR A 205 10.04 -10.01 -14.74
CA THR A 205 8.76 -10.60 -15.12
C THR A 205 8.30 -10.02 -16.45
N ASN A 206 7.49 -10.80 -17.15
CA ASN A 206 6.90 -10.40 -18.41
C ASN A 206 5.41 -10.22 -18.18
N LEU A 207 4.93 -8.98 -18.27
CA LEU A 207 3.50 -8.67 -18.17
C LEU A 207 2.99 -8.31 -19.56
N GLY A 208 2.62 -9.33 -20.33
CA GLY A 208 2.23 -9.17 -21.74
C GLY A 208 3.28 -9.72 -22.70
N ILE A 209 3.04 -9.52 -24.00
CA ILE A 209 3.84 -10.17 -25.05
C ILE A 209 5.22 -9.50 -25.19
N ASP A 210 5.34 -8.20 -24.92
CA ASP A 210 6.58 -7.42 -25.18
C ASP A 210 7.03 -6.51 -24.01
N GLU A 211 6.46 -6.64 -22.81
CA GLU A 211 6.85 -5.80 -21.67
C GLU A 211 7.61 -6.59 -20.60
N GLU A 212 8.94 -6.40 -20.58
CA GLU A 212 9.83 -6.92 -19.54
C GLU A 212 9.99 -5.88 -18.42
N TYR A 213 9.77 -6.34 -17.18
CA TYR A 213 9.91 -5.55 -15.97
C TYR A 213 10.99 -6.16 -15.08
N LYS A 214 12.05 -5.41 -14.81
CA LYS A 214 13.07 -5.78 -13.83
C LYS A 214 12.58 -5.46 -12.43
N VAL A 215 12.88 -6.37 -11.50
CA VAL A 215 12.47 -6.24 -10.10
C VAL A 215 13.66 -6.60 -9.22
N MET A 216 14.01 -5.68 -8.32
CA MET A 216 14.96 -5.94 -7.25
C MET A 216 14.24 -5.95 -5.92
N VAL A 217 14.60 -6.91 -5.07
CA VAL A 217 14.11 -6.99 -3.69
C VAL A 217 15.29 -7.02 -2.74
N VAL A 218 15.25 -6.17 -1.71
CA VAL A 218 16.21 -6.19 -0.60
C VAL A 218 15.46 -6.63 0.65
N CYS A 219 15.89 -7.76 1.20
CA CYS A 219 15.39 -8.28 2.46
C CYS A 219 16.34 -7.82 3.57
N GLN A 220 15.82 -7.26 4.66
CA GLN A 220 16.68 -6.91 5.79
C GLN A 220 16.07 -7.15 7.16
N VAL A 221 16.94 -7.52 8.10
CA VAL A 221 16.69 -7.50 9.54
C VAL A 221 17.75 -6.60 10.18
N LEU A 222 17.29 -5.50 10.78
CA LEU A 222 18.12 -4.45 11.36
C LEU A 222 17.31 -3.70 12.40
N ASN A 223 17.90 -3.22 13.49
CA ASN A 223 17.21 -2.35 14.47
C ASN A 223 15.87 -2.92 14.99
N ASN A 224 15.84 -4.22 15.27
CA ASN A 224 14.66 -4.98 15.71
C ASN A 224 13.47 -4.89 14.74
N LYS A 225 13.72 -4.73 13.44
CA LYS A 225 12.67 -4.74 12.42
C LYS A 225 13.02 -5.63 11.24
N ILE A 226 11.97 -6.10 10.57
CA ILE A 226 11.99 -6.95 9.39
C ILE A 226 11.47 -6.12 8.22
N GLU A 227 12.23 -6.03 7.13
CA GLU A 227 11.86 -5.20 5.98
C GLU A 227 12.02 -5.89 4.64
N PHE A 228 11.06 -5.65 3.76
CA PHE A 228 11.13 -5.92 2.33
C PHE A 228 11.14 -4.60 1.59
N TYR A 229 12.26 -4.28 0.93
CA TYR A 229 12.30 -3.19 -0.05
C TYR A 229 12.16 -3.79 -1.44
N ALA A 230 11.31 -3.21 -2.28
CA ALA A 230 11.18 -3.61 -3.66
C ALA A 230 11.37 -2.42 -4.60
N SER A 231 11.94 -2.67 -5.78
CA SER A 231 12.18 -1.64 -6.79
C SER A 231 11.85 -2.17 -8.19
N SER A 232 11.08 -1.40 -8.94
CA SER A 232 10.65 -1.70 -10.32
C SER A 232 10.09 -0.44 -10.98
N ASN A 233 10.04 -0.38 -12.30
CA ASN A 233 9.38 0.67 -13.07
C ASN A 233 7.84 0.52 -13.12
N ASN A 234 7.27 -0.43 -12.37
CA ASN A 234 5.84 -0.69 -12.32
C ASN A 234 5.34 -0.84 -10.87
N GLU A 235 4.47 0.08 -10.44
CA GLU A 235 3.97 0.14 -9.05
C GLU A 235 3.00 -0.99 -8.70
N GLN A 236 2.25 -1.54 -9.67
CA GLN A 236 1.37 -2.68 -9.40
C GLN A 236 2.18 -3.94 -9.09
N ILE A 237 3.32 -4.15 -9.76
CA ILE A 237 4.25 -5.24 -9.45
C ILE A 237 4.76 -5.10 -8.01
N LEU A 238 5.14 -3.89 -7.61
CA LEU A 238 5.56 -3.62 -6.23
C LEU A 238 4.43 -3.90 -5.25
N SER A 239 3.21 -3.45 -5.56
CA SER A 239 2.03 -3.66 -4.73
C SER A 239 1.70 -5.13 -4.53
N SER A 240 1.67 -5.92 -5.59
CA SER A 240 1.31 -7.34 -5.51
C SER A 240 2.40 -8.16 -4.80
N LEU A 241 3.68 -7.95 -5.12
CA LEU A 241 4.79 -8.67 -4.49
C LEU A 241 4.91 -8.33 -3.00
N LEU A 242 4.91 -7.05 -2.63
CA LEU A 242 5.05 -6.66 -1.23
C LEU A 242 3.85 -7.10 -0.38
N THR A 243 2.65 -7.14 -0.96
CA THR A 243 1.48 -7.72 -0.29
C THR A 243 1.65 -9.23 -0.11
N ALA A 244 2.14 -9.95 -1.12
CA ALA A 244 2.38 -11.39 -1.02
C ALA A 244 3.43 -11.72 0.05
N PHE A 245 4.55 -11.00 0.03
CA PHE A 245 5.62 -11.20 1.01
C PHE A 245 5.15 -10.90 2.44
N SER A 246 4.29 -9.88 2.60
CA SER A 246 3.66 -9.56 3.88
C SER A 246 2.82 -10.70 4.42
N ILE A 247 1.93 -11.24 3.59
CA ILE A 247 1.02 -12.32 3.99
C ILE A 247 1.84 -13.55 4.39
N GLU A 248 2.79 -13.97 3.55
CA GLU A 248 3.65 -15.12 3.85
C GLU A 248 4.53 -14.90 5.10
N LEU A 249 5.02 -13.69 5.34
CA LEU A 249 5.79 -13.38 6.53
C LEU A 249 4.94 -13.53 7.79
N LYS A 250 3.73 -12.96 7.79
CA LYS A 250 2.79 -13.04 8.91
C LYS A 250 2.45 -14.50 9.23
N ASP A 251 2.14 -15.29 8.20
CA ASP A 251 1.87 -16.72 8.35
C ASP A 251 3.05 -17.49 8.96
N ARG A 252 4.28 -17.22 8.50
CA ARG A 252 5.50 -17.86 9.05
C ARG A 252 5.79 -17.44 10.48
N ILE A 253 5.61 -16.16 10.83
CA ILE A 253 5.80 -15.67 12.19
C ILE A 253 4.84 -16.37 13.15
N ILE A 254 3.55 -16.43 12.79
CA ILE A 254 2.52 -17.12 13.60
C ILE A 254 2.83 -18.63 13.71
N SER A 255 3.16 -19.27 12.58
CA SER A 255 3.46 -20.71 12.53
C SER A 255 4.72 -21.08 13.32
N SER A 256 5.65 -20.13 13.50
CA SER A 256 6.84 -20.32 14.34
C SER A 256 6.57 -20.16 15.84
N HIS A 257 5.34 -19.82 16.23
CA HIS A 257 4.95 -19.49 17.60
C HIS A 257 5.71 -18.30 18.22
N ALA A 258 6.31 -17.44 17.40
CA ALA A 258 6.92 -16.20 17.86
C ALA A 258 5.89 -15.18 18.37
N VAL A 259 4.64 -15.30 17.91
CA VAL A 259 3.46 -14.55 18.36
C VAL A 259 2.25 -15.49 18.37
N SER A 260 1.16 -15.13 19.07
CA SER A 260 -0.06 -15.94 19.10
C SER A 260 -1.07 -15.58 18.01
N SER A 261 -1.00 -14.36 17.47
CA SER A 261 -1.91 -13.87 16.43
C SER A 261 -1.30 -12.77 15.58
N GLU A 262 -1.94 -12.45 14.45
CA GLU A 262 -1.54 -11.34 13.57
C GLU A 262 -1.57 -9.98 14.29
N SER A 263 -2.43 -9.81 15.31
CA SER A 263 -2.54 -8.54 16.05
C SER A 263 -1.29 -8.15 16.84
N GLU A 264 -0.37 -9.09 17.03
CA GLU A 264 0.94 -8.88 17.67
C GLU A 264 2.05 -8.59 16.66
N ILE A 265 1.74 -8.53 15.36
CA ILE A 265 2.67 -8.17 14.29
C ILE A 265 2.43 -6.70 13.94
N TYR A 266 3.39 -5.85 14.31
CA TYR A 266 3.25 -4.40 14.19
C TYR A 266 3.85 -3.87 12.90
N ASP A 267 3.03 -3.20 12.09
CA ASP A 267 3.48 -2.35 10.99
C ASP A 267 4.27 -1.13 11.50
N LEU A 268 5.45 -0.88 10.95
CA LEU A 268 6.35 0.19 11.41
C LEU A 268 6.28 1.46 10.57
N TYR A 269 5.10 2.09 10.58
CA TYR A 269 4.90 3.38 9.93
C TYR A 269 4.53 4.45 10.94
N CYS A 270 4.96 5.68 10.67
CA CYS A 270 4.49 6.83 11.43
C CYS A 270 3.00 7.05 11.20
N TYR A 271 2.20 7.16 12.26
CA TYR A 271 0.75 7.35 12.14
C TYR A 271 0.38 8.67 11.44
N ASN A 272 1.25 9.67 11.50
CA ASN A 272 1.00 10.98 10.88
C ASN A 272 1.44 11.01 9.40
N CYS A 273 2.73 10.77 9.14
CA CYS A 273 3.27 10.96 7.79
C CYS A 273 3.39 9.67 6.98
N CYS A 274 3.18 8.50 7.60
CA CYS A 274 3.35 7.17 7.02
C CYS A 274 4.78 6.82 6.61
N GLY A 275 5.77 7.59 7.07
CA GLY A 275 7.17 7.26 6.86
C GLY A 275 7.58 6.08 7.73
N VAL A 276 8.36 5.15 7.17
CA VAL A 276 8.89 4.00 7.92
C VAL A 276 9.71 4.45 9.12
N LEU A 277 9.44 3.83 10.26
CA LEU A 277 10.09 4.12 11.53
C LEU A 277 11.52 3.56 11.55
N PRO A 278 12.46 4.26 12.22
CA PRO A 278 13.88 3.90 12.16
C PRO A 278 14.24 2.60 12.88
N TYR A 279 13.46 2.21 13.89
CA TYR A 279 13.64 0.99 14.69
C TYR A 279 12.31 0.57 15.32
N PHE A 280 12.21 -0.69 15.76
CA PHE A 280 11.09 -1.15 16.58
C PHE A 280 11.41 -0.91 18.07
N PRO A 281 10.70 -0.01 18.77
CA PRO A 281 10.99 0.35 20.16
C PRO A 281 10.73 -0.83 21.11
N LYS A 282 11.26 -0.82 22.34
CA LYS A 282 10.79 -1.74 23.39
C LYS A 282 9.37 -1.40 23.82
N LYS A 283 8.70 -2.32 24.51
CA LYS A 283 7.34 -2.09 25.02
C LYS A 283 7.31 -0.83 25.91
N GLY A 284 6.39 0.09 25.62
CA GLY A 284 6.25 1.35 26.34
C GLY A 284 7.25 2.45 25.94
N GLU A 285 8.20 2.16 25.07
CA GLU A 285 9.08 3.18 24.49
C GLU A 285 8.43 3.85 23.27
N LYS A 286 8.77 5.11 23.04
CA LYS A 286 8.35 5.87 21.87
C LYS A 286 9.44 5.89 20.82
N VAL A 287 9.05 6.03 19.55
CA VAL A 287 9.99 6.23 18.43
C VAL A 287 9.64 7.49 17.64
N VAL A 288 10.65 8.35 17.43
CA VAL A 288 10.50 9.59 16.67
C VAL A 288 10.58 9.30 15.18
N CYS A 289 9.60 9.76 14.42
CA CYS A 289 9.63 9.67 12.98
C CYS A 289 10.69 10.61 12.39
N LYS A 290 11.68 10.06 11.68
CA LYS A 290 12.73 10.86 11.02
C LYS A 290 12.23 11.84 9.94
N TRP A 291 11.01 11.64 9.45
CA TRP A 291 10.46 12.41 8.33
C TRP A 291 9.63 13.62 8.77
N CYS A 292 8.90 13.50 9.89
CA CYS A 292 8.04 14.57 10.38
C CYS A 292 8.29 14.97 11.84
N GLY A 293 9.22 14.31 12.55
CA GLY A 293 9.57 14.61 13.93
C GLY A 293 8.56 14.16 14.99
N ILE A 294 7.42 13.56 14.59
CA ILE A 294 6.37 13.14 15.53
C ILE A 294 6.76 11.85 16.25
N GLU A 295 6.51 11.82 17.55
CA GLU A 295 6.63 10.62 18.40
C GLU A 295 5.51 9.63 18.13
N ASN A 296 5.86 8.34 17.98
CA ASN A 296 4.92 7.26 17.73
C ASN A 296 4.99 6.27 18.88
N MET A 297 3.80 5.83 19.34
CA MET A 297 3.65 4.68 20.22
C MET A 297 3.25 3.50 19.34
N VAL A 298 4.12 2.51 19.24
CA VAL A 298 3.93 1.36 18.33
C VAL A 298 3.39 0.15 19.10
N ARG A 299 3.85 -0.04 20.35
CA ARG A 299 3.47 -1.15 21.23
C ARG A 299 3.52 -0.78 22.71
#